data_AF-N1VXD6-F1
#
_entry.id   AF-N1VXD6-F1
#
_cell.length_a   1.000
_cell.length_b   1.000
_cell.length_c   1.000
_cell.angle_alpha   90.00
_cell.angle_beta   90.00
_cell.angle_gamma   90.00
#
_symmetry.space_group_name_H-M   'P 1'
#
loop_
_entity.id
_entity.type
_entity.pdbx_description
1 polymer ?
#
loop_
_entity_poly.entity_id
_entity_poly.type
_entity_poly.pdbx_seq_one_letter_code
_entity_poly.pdbx_strand_id
1 'polypeptide(L)'
;MIKKEKLREINEYYDGKTYALQEEIKFSQTEVWKKGTLVKIYIESTPSLLKLKVYPIAESRESSVGKLAAYIINDDVKKKQYDLEDVDEWVGKKFTLVESNVKKTKK
;
A
#
# COMPACT_ATOMS: atom_id res chain seq x y z
N MET A 1 16.01 3.01 1.53
CA MET A 1 15.67 1.59 1.72
C MET A 1 15.16 1.36 3.11
N ILE A 2 14.18 0.47 3.27
CA ILE A 2 13.64 0.08 4.58
C ILE A 2 14.40 -1.16 5.06
N LYS A 3 14.85 -1.15 6.33
CA LYS A 3 15.45 -2.34 6.94
C LYS A 3 14.42 -3.47 7.00
N LYS A 4 14.84 -4.73 6.85
CA LYS A 4 13.94 -5.90 6.83
C LYS A 4 13.01 -5.96 8.06
N GLU A 5 13.54 -5.65 9.24
CA GLU A 5 12.78 -5.62 10.49
C GLU A 5 11.68 -4.55 10.44
N LYS A 6 12.04 -3.33 10.03
CA LYS A 6 11.09 -2.21 9.86
C LYS A 6 10.06 -2.48 8.77
N LEU A 7 10.46 -3.12 7.68
CA LEU A 7 9.55 -3.48 6.58
C LEU A 7 8.43 -4.40 7.07
N ARG A 8 8.76 -5.34 7.97
CA ARG A 8 7.78 -6.22 8.58
C ARG A 8 6.81 -5.42 9.45
N GLU A 9 7.32 -4.57 10.34
CA GLU A 9 6.48 -3.71 11.21
C GLU A 9 5.51 -2.84 10.38
N ILE A 10 6.00 -2.27 9.27
CA ILE A 10 5.20 -1.45 8.36
C ILE A 10 4.10 -2.28 7.70
N ASN A 11 4.43 -3.47 7.21
CA ASN A 11 3.44 -4.35 6.61
C ASN A 11 2.40 -4.81 7.63
N GLU A 12 2.79 -5.12 8.87
CA GLU A 12 1.86 -5.44 9.96
C GLU A 12 0.97 -4.24 10.33
N TYR A 13 1.49 -3.01 10.23
CA TYR A 13 0.70 -1.79 10.43
C TYR A 13 -0.38 -1.59 9.36
N TYR A 14 -0.09 -1.92 8.09
CA TYR A 14 -1.05 -1.84 6.98
C TYR A 14 -1.96 -3.07 6.89
N ASP A 15 -1.53 -4.21 7.45
CA ASP A 15 -2.34 -5.41 7.50
C ASP A 15 -3.63 -5.17 8.26
N GLY A 16 -4.75 -5.63 7.70
CA GLY A 16 -6.08 -5.39 8.25
C GLY A 16 -6.64 -3.98 8.05
N LYS A 17 -5.89 -3.04 7.44
CA LYS A 17 -6.42 -1.73 7.07
C LYS A 17 -6.93 -1.71 5.63
N THR A 18 -8.04 -1.01 5.46
CA THR A 18 -8.70 -0.76 4.19
C THR A 18 -8.66 0.72 3.88
N TYR A 19 -8.23 1.02 2.66
CA TYR A 19 -8.10 2.37 2.15
C TYR A 19 -9.00 2.58 0.94
N ALA A 20 -9.52 3.78 0.77
CA ALA A 20 -10.19 4.21 -0.45
C ALA A 20 -9.24 5.07 -1.29
N LEU A 21 -9.30 4.88 -2.62
CA LEU A 21 -8.63 5.77 -3.55
C LEU A 21 -9.19 7.19 -3.47
N GLN A 22 -8.33 8.19 -3.36
CA GLN A 22 -8.75 9.60 -3.39
C GLN A 22 -8.95 10.11 -4.83
N GLU A 23 -8.31 9.47 -5.79
CA GLU A 23 -8.35 9.79 -7.22
C GLU A 23 -8.53 8.51 -8.05
N GLU A 24 -8.94 8.65 -9.31
CA GLU A 24 -8.94 7.51 -10.22
C GLU A 24 -7.51 7.09 -10.56
N ILE A 25 -7.28 5.78 -10.62
CA ILE A 25 -5.97 5.22 -10.92
C ILE A 25 -6.14 4.28 -12.12
N LYS A 26 -5.42 4.58 -13.20
CA LYS A 26 -5.30 3.68 -14.34
C LYS A 26 -4.20 2.67 -14.02
N PHE A 27 -4.61 1.48 -13.60
CA PHE A 27 -3.70 0.39 -13.25
C PHE A 27 -3.09 -0.25 -14.50
N SER A 28 -3.88 -0.38 -15.56
CA SER A 28 -3.44 -0.91 -16.86
C SER A 28 -4.31 -0.33 -17.98
N GLN A 29 -3.97 -0.60 -19.24
CA GLN A 29 -4.77 -0.18 -20.39
C GLN A 29 -6.24 -0.63 -20.30
N THR A 30 -6.50 -1.72 -19.56
CA THR A 30 -7.81 -2.35 -19.41
C THR A 30 -8.46 -2.14 -18.03
N GLU A 31 -7.71 -1.69 -17.02
CA GLU A 31 -8.20 -1.61 -15.64
C GLU A 31 -7.99 -0.20 -15.08
N VAL A 32 -9.13 0.45 -14.80
CA VAL A 32 -9.21 1.75 -14.16
C VAL A 32 -9.96 1.60 -12.85
N TRP A 33 -9.30 1.90 -11.75
CA TRP A 33 -9.92 1.95 -10.44
C TRP A 33 -10.42 3.36 -10.18
N LYS A 34 -11.73 3.49 -9.93
CA LYS A 34 -12.35 4.79 -9.69
C LYS A 34 -12.01 5.29 -8.29
N LYS A 35 -12.12 6.61 -8.10
CA LYS A 35 -12.14 7.22 -6.76
C LYS A 35 -13.16 6.50 -5.88
N GLY A 36 -12.77 6.19 -4.64
CA GLY A 36 -13.60 5.46 -3.68
C GLY A 36 -13.46 3.93 -3.73
N THR A 37 -12.73 3.37 -4.70
CA THR A 37 -12.42 1.93 -4.70
C THR A 37 -11.66 1.55 -3.43
N LEU A 38 -12.12 0.49 -2.76
CA LEU A 38 -11.52 -0.03 -1.54
C LEU A 38 -10.39 -0.99 -1.86
N VAL A 39 -9.21 -0.69 -1.31
CA VAL A 39 -7.97 -1.40 -1.54
C VAL A 39 -7.23 -1.69 -0.23
N LYS A 40 -6.36 -2.70 -0.27
CA LYS A 40 -5.38 -3.01 0.76
C LYS A 40 -4.00 -2.63 0.27
N ILE A 41 -3.15 -2.23 1.21
CA ILE A 41 -1.80 -1.74 0.94
C ILE A 41 -0.79 -2.78 1.41
N TYR A 42 0.23 -3.01 0.60
CA TYR A 42 1.38 -3.84 0.93
C TYR A 42 2.67 -3.15 0.48
N ILE A 43 3.66 -3.11 1.37
CA ILE A 43 4.92 -2.43 1.10
C ILE A 43 6.00 -3.46 0.76
N GLU A 44 6.60 -3.29 -0.39
CA GLU A 44 7.72 -4.10 -0.87
C GLU A 44 8.98 -3.23 -0.97
N SER A 45 9.94 -3.44 -0.08
CA SER A 45 11.27 -2.83 -0.19
C SER A 45 12.26 -3.86 -0.73
N THR A 46 12.89 -3.55 -1.85
CA THR A 46 14.07 -4.24 -2.38
C THR A 46 15.32 -3.38 -2.12
N PRO A 47 16.53 -3.91 -2.38
CA PRO A 47 17.78 -3.12 -2.25
C PRO A 47 17.87 -1.91 -3.19
N SER A 48 17.01 -1.84 -4.21
CA SER A 48 17.06 -0.78 -5.23
C SER A 48 15.81 0.09 -5.23
N LEU A 49 14.68 -0.43 -4.75
CA LEU A 49 13.37 0.17 -4.95
C LEU A 49 12.48 -0.02 -3.72
N LEU A 50 11.69 0.99 -3.40
CA LEU A 50 10.58 0.91 -2.47
C LEU A 50 9.28 0.99 -3.27
N LYS A 51 8.54 -0.11 -3.30
CA LYS A 51 7.28 -0.24 -4.03
C LYS A 51 6.11 -0.33 -3.06
N LEU A 52 5.09 0.47 -3.31
CA LEU A 52 3.79 0.31 -2.69
C LEU A 52 2.89 -0.46 -3.64
N LYS A 53 2.47 -1.64 -3.20
CA LYS A 53 1.55 -2.51 -3.91
C LYS A 53 0.15 -2.33 -3.33
N VAL A 54 -0.82 -2.06 -4.19
CA VAL A 54 -2.24 -1.97 -3.83
C VAL A 54 -3.05 -2.98 -4.60
N TYR A 55 -4.02 -3.58 -3.93
CA TYR A 55 -4.95 -4.56 -4.49
C TYR A 55 -6.35 -4.37 -3.92
N PRO A 56 -7.41 -4.71 -4.67
CA PRO A 56 -8.78 -4.59 -4.18
C PRO A 56 -9.02 -5.50 -2.98
N ILE A 57 -9.83 -5.03 -2.02
CA ILE A 57 -10.14 -5.80 -0.79
C ILE A 57 -10.77 -7.18 -1.05
N ALA A 58 -11.43 -7.33 -2.20
CA ALA A 58 -12.16 -8.52 -2.60
C ALA A 58 -11.23 -9.65 -3.08
N GLU A 59 -9.99 -9.34 -3.43
CA GLU A 59 -9.01 -10.31 -3.91
C GLU A 59 -7.92 -10.56 -2.85
N SER A 60 -7.41 -11.79 -2.82
CA SER A 60 -6.26 -12.14 -1.99
C SER A 60 -4.96 -11.70 -2.68
N ARG A 61 -3.96 -11.30 -1.89
CA ARG A 61 -2.65 -10.86 -2.39
C ARG A 61 -2.04 -11.83 -3.42
N GLU A 62 -2.21 -13.14 -3.21
CA GLU A 62 -1.70 -14.20 -4.09
C GLU A 62 -2.46 -14.29 -5.42
N SER A 63 -3.77 -14.05 -5.42
CA SER A 63 -4.58 -13.99 -6.64
C SER A 63 -4.41 -12.66 -7.39
N SER A 64 -4.01 -11.61 -6.67
CA SER A 64 -3.80 -10.27 -7.22
C SER A 64 -2.40 -10.05 -7.77
N VAL A 65 -1.48 -11.01 -7.76
CA VAL A 65 -0.07 -10.80 -8.16
C VAL A 65 0.09 -10.12 -9.54
N GLY A 66 -0.85 -10.34 -10.48
CA GLY A 66 -0.90 -9.68 -11.80
C GLY A 66 -1.78 -8.43 -11.90
N LYS A 67 -2.53 -8.08 -10.84
CA LYS A 67 -3.47 -6.96 -10.75
C LYS A 67 -3.10 -5.89 -9.69
N LEU A 68 -1.86 -5.94 -9.19
CA LEU A 68 -1.39 -5.03 -8.15
C LEU A 68 -0.90 -3.72 -8.76
N ALA A 69 -1.57 -2.61 -8.46
CA ALA A 69 -0.99 -1.30 -8.76
C ALA A 69 0.28 -1.11 -7.92
N ALA A 70 1.41 -0.86 -8.59
CA ALA A 70 2.72 -0.73 -7.96
C ALA A 70 3.24 0.69 -8.15
N TYR A 71 3.33 1.43 -7.06
CA TYR A 71 3.91 2.77 -7.04
C TYR A 71 5.35 2.71 -6.56
N ILE A 72 6.26 3.39 -7.24
CA ILE A 72 7.66 3.49 -6.81
C ILE A 72 7.80 4.73 -5.93
N ILE A 73 7.83 4.55 -4.62
CA ILE A 73 7.90 5.66 -3.66
C ILE A 73 9.25 6.39 -3.78
N ASN A 74 10.33 5.64 -3.96
CA ASN A 74 11.69 6.21 -3.98
C ASN A 74 12.11 6.81 -5.32
N ASP A 75 11.25 6.75 -6.34
CA ASP A 75 11.46 7.50 -7.59
C ASP A 75 11.04 8.96 -7.40
N ASP A 76 9.90 9.15 -6.71
CA ASP A 76 9.35 10.47 -6.37
C ASP A 76 10.12 11.14 -5.21
N VAL A 77 10.65 10.33 -4.27
CA VAL A 77 11.31 10.81 -3.05
C VAL A 77 12.81 10.46 -3.09
N LYS A 78 13.70 11.45 -2.93
CA LYS A 78 15.17 11.24 -2.93
C LYS A 78 15.75 10.85 -1.56
N LYS A 79 15.02 10.11 -0.73
CA LYS A 79 15.52 9.71 0.60
C LYS A 79 16.36 8.43 0.55
N LYS A 80 17.47 8.41 1.29
CA LYS A 80 18.34 7.22 1.48
C LYS A 80 17.67 6.14 2.32
N GLN A 81 16.84 6.51 3.30
CA GLN A 81 16.12 5.62 4.20
C GLN A 81 14.66 6.08 4.32
N TYR A 82 13.74 5.12 4.41
CA TYR A 82 12.32 5.37 4.62
C TYR A 82 11.91 4.69 5.90
N ASP A 83 11.05 5.36 6.66
CA ASP A 83 10.43 4.84 7.86
C ASP A 83 8.90 4.80 7.68
N LEU A 84 8.16 4.30 8.68
CA LEU A 84 6.70 4.16 8.59
C LEU A 84 6.03 5.50 8.25
N GLU A 85 6.47 6.57 8.90
CA GLU A 85 5.91 7.92 8.72
C GLU A 85 6.04 8.41 7.27
N ASP A 86 7.17 8.13 6.61
CA ASP A 86 7.36 8.50 5.20
C ASP A 86 6.38 7.77 4.29
N VAL A 87 6.17 6.48 4.54
CA VAL A 87 5.24 5.65 3.78
C VAL A 87 3.80 6.10 4.06
N ASP A 88 3.48 6.39 5.32
CA ASP A 88 2.13 6.79 5.73
C ASP A 88 1.73 8.16 5.17
N GLU A 89 2.67 9.12 5.14
CA GLU A 89 2.44 10.41 4.49
C GLU A 89 2.19 10.22 2.99
N TRP A 90 2.98 9.38 2.31
CA TRP A 90 2.78 9.10 0.89
C TRP A 90 1.44 8.40 0.62
N VAL A 91 1.08 7.44 1.47
CA VAL A 91 -0.22 6.76 1.44
C VAL A 91 -1.35 7.78 1.63
N GLY A 92 -1.27 8.65 2.63
CA GLY A 92 -2.29 9.65 2.94
C GLY A 92 -2.53 10.69 1.83
N LYS A 93 -1.59 10.86 0.90
CA LYS A 93 -1.75 11.73 -0.28
C LYS A 93 -2.58 11.12 -1.40
N LYS A 94 -2.67 9.79 -1.46
CA LYS A 94 -3.34 9.04 -2.55
C LYS A 94 -4.53 8.22 -2.06
N PHE A 95 -4.53 7.88 -0.78
CA PHE A 95 -5.44 6.94 -0.16
C PHE A 95 -5.98 7.51 1.14
N THR A 96 -7.29 7.36 1.36
CA THR A 96 -7.93 7.70 2.62
C THR A 96 -8.18 6.41 3.40
N LEU A 97 -7.79 6.35 4.67
CA LEU A 97 -8.15 5.24 5.54
C LEU A 97 -9.68 5.21 5.75
N VAL A 98 -10.33 4.10 5.39
CA VAL A 98 -11.80 3.95 5.50
C VAL A 98 -12.17 3.02 6.64
N GLU A 99 -11.48 1.89 6.76
CA GLU A 99 -11.75 0.92 7.80
C GLU A 99 -10.43 0.36 8.32
N SER A 100 -10.21 0.47 9.62
CA SER A 100 -9.19 -0.34 10.28
C SER A 100 -9.90 -1.56 10.83
N ASN A 101 -9.76 -2.70 10.16
CA ASN A 101 -10.13 -3.99 10.74
C ASN A 101 -9.04 -4.35 11.76
N VAL A 102 -8.94 -3.53 12.81
CA VAL A 102 -8.29 -3.93 14.05
C VAL A 102 -9.15 -5.10 14.50
N LYS A 103 -8.71 -6.32 14.19
CA LYS A 103 -9.24 -7.52 14.83
C LYS A 103 -9.27 -7.17 16.30
N LYS A 104 -10.48 -6.97 16.84
CA LYS A 104 -10.71 -6.97 18.27
C LYS A 104 -10.26 -8.36 18.71
N THR A 105 -9.00 -8.49 19.08
CA THR A 105 -8.51 -9.64 19.81
C THR A 105 -9.18 -9.55 21.17
N LYS A 106 -10.42 -10.03 21.23
CA LYS A 106 -11.01 -10.48 22.49
C LYS A 106 -10.17 -11.69 22.89
N LYS A 107 -9.22 -11.49 23.79
CA LYS A 107 -8.88 -12.51 24.78
C LYS A 107 -8.30 -11.86 26.02
#